data_AF-A0A8S9JBR0-F1
#
_entry.id   AF-A0A8S9JBR0-F1
#
_cell.length_a   1.000
_cell.length_b   1.000
_cell.length_c   1.000
_cell.angle_alpha   90.00
_cell.angle_beta   90.00
_cell.angle_gamma   90.00
#
_symmetry.space_group_name_H-M   'P 1'
#
loop_
_entity.id
_entity.type
_entity.pdbx_description
1 polymer ?
#
loop_
_entity_poly.entity_id
_entity_poly.type
_entity_poly.pdbx_seq_one_letter_code
_entity_poly.pdbx_strand_id
1 'polypeptide(L)' 'MEPFLRKQGIPVRLNKGSVELLSDFVVCQEGKPLSPESSRILRLLGIKLATFKLNLVCRWSPSDFELYREGLDLSDVETS' A
#
# COMPACT_ATOMS: atom_id res chain seq x y z
N MET A 1 -0.21 1.86 20.27
CA MET A 1 -1.03 2.27 19.10
C MET A 1 -1.10 3.79 18.99
N GLU A 2 -1.71 4.49 19.96
CA GLU A 2 -1.83 5.96 19.97
C GLU A 2 -0.54 6.75 19.67
N PRO A 3 0.62 6.48 20.29
CA PRO A 3 1.84 7.25 20.01
C PRO A 3 2.35 7.08 18.57
N PHE A 4 2.07 5.94 17.92
CA PHE A 4 2.43 5.71 16.53
C PHE A 4 1.52 6.52 15.58
N LEU A 5 0.22 6.58 15.88
CA LEU A 5 -0.76 7.36 15.10
C LEU A 5 -0.48 8.87 15.22
N ARG A 6 -0.18 9.34 16.44
CA ARG A 6 0.21 10.74 16.66
C ARG A 6 1.49 11.11 15.91
N LYS A 7 2.47 10.21 15.85
CA LYS A 7 3.72 10.41 15.09
C LYS A 7 3.49 10.49 13.57
N GLN A 8 2.41 9.91 13.05
CA GLN A 8 2.03 10.02 11.63
C GLN A 8 1.13 11.24 11.34
N GLY A 9 0.97 12.16 12.30
CA GLY A 9 0.17 13.38 12.12
C GLY A 9 -1.33 13.20 12.26
N ILE A 10 -1.80 12.02 12.70
CA ILE A 10 -3.23 11.79 12.92
C ILE A 10 -3.63 12.49 14.23
N PRO A 11 -4.70 13.31 14.23
CA PRO A 11 -5.19 14.01 15.40
C PRO A 11 -5.94 13.04 16.34
N VAL A 12 -5.20 12.25 17.10
CA VAL A 12 -5.74 11.29 18.07
C VAL A 12 -5.49 11.70 19.51
N ARG A 13 -6.40 11.30 20.41
CA ARG A 13 -6.26 11.43 21.86
C ARG A 13 -6.50 10.07 22.52
N LEU A 14 -5.78 9.81 23.61
CA LEU A 14 -6.09 8.68 24.48
C LEU A 14 -7.09 9.12 25.55
N ASN A 15 -8.30 8.56 25.53
CA ASN A 15 -9.32 8.81 26.54
C ASN A 15 -9.65 7.48 27.24
N LYS A 16 -9.28 7.38 28.53
CA LYS A 16 -9.52 6.18 29.37
C LYS A 16 -9.11 4.84 28.72
N GLY A 17 -8.02 4.85 27.94
CA GLY A 17 -7.50 3.66 27.26
C GLY A 17 -8.05 3.44 25.84
N SER A 18 -9.08 4.18 25.42
CA SER A 18 -9.58 4.18 24.05
C SER A 18 -8.92 5.29 23.22
N VAL A 19 -8.64 4.98 21.95
CA VAL A 19 -8.13 5.97 20.98
C VAL A 19 -9.30 6.70 20.37
N GLU A 20 -9.37 8.01 20.58
CA GLU A 20 -10.39 8.90 20.01
C GLU A 20 -9.77 9.76 18.92
N LEU A 21 -10.51 9.96 17.83
CA LEU A 21 -10.14 10.88 16.76
C LEU A 21 -10.73 12.27 17.07
N LEU A 22 -9.90 13.31 17.05
CA LEU A 22 -10.29 14.68 17.39
C LEU A 22 -10.92 15.43 16.21
N SER A 23 -10.54 15.07 14.98
CA SER A 23 -11.07 15.66 13.75
C SER A 23 -10.91 14.68 12.59
N ASP A 24 -11.75 14.82 11.57
CA ASP A 24 -11.65 14.01 10.36
C ASP A 24 -10.26 14.15 9.73
N PHE A 25 -9.70 13.02 9.31
CA PHE A 25 -8.37 12.94 8.71
C PHE A 25 -8.41 12.06 7.47
N VAL A 26 -8.16 12.65 6.30
CA VAL A 26 -8.13 11.93 5.03
C VAL A 26 -6.73 11.34 4.83
N VAL A 27 -6.63 10.01 4.86
CA VAL A 27 -5.34 9.30 4.72
C VAL A 27 -4.90 9.21 3.25
N CYS A 28 -5.81 8.86 2.34
CA CYS A 28 -5.55 8.77 0.91
C CYS A 28 -6.87 8.90 0.12
N GLN A 29 -6.77 9.12 -1.19
CA GLN A 29 -7.90 9.21 -2.11
C GLN A 29 -7.68 8.28 -3.30
N GLU A 30 -8.76 7.78 -3.88
CA GLU A 30 -8.70 6.95 -5.08
C GLU A 30 -8.03 7.69 -6.25
N GLY A 31 -7.21 6.97 -7.00
CA GLY A 31 -6.48 7.51 -8.16
C GLY A 31 -5.28 8.40 -7.83
N LYS A 32 -4.99 8.68 -6.55
CA LYS A 32 -3.78 9.43 -6.14
C LYS A 32 -2.66 8.50 -5.70
N PRO A 33 -1.38 8.82 -6.01
CA PRO A 33 -0.24 8.06 -5.53
C PRO A 33 -0.19 8.09 -3.99
N LEU A 34 0.16 6.95 -3.41
CA LEU A 34 0.16 6.78 -1.96
C LEU A 34 1.48 7.30 -1.37
N SER A 35 1.42 8.24 -0.43
CA SER A 35 2.63 8.70 0.28
C SER A 35 3.15 7.62 1.25
N PRO A 36 4.46 7.60 1.57
CA PRO A 36 5.01 6.68 2.57
C PRO A 36 4.34 6.81 3.94
N GLU A 37 3.94 8.02 4.33
CA GLU A 37 3.25 8.30 5.59
C GLU A 37 1.85 7.68 5.59
N SER A 38 1.06 7.91 4.54
CA SER A 38 -0.27 7.31 4.37
C SER A 38 -0.21 5.79 4.32
N SER A 39 0.80 5.23 3.66
CA SER A 39 1.04 3.77 3.63
C SER A 39 1.26 3.18 5.02
N ARG A 40 1.99 3.91 5.88
CA ARG A 40 2.30 3.48 7.24
C ARG A 40 1.06 3.53 8.12
N ILE A 41 0.22 4.54 7.94
CA ILE A 41 -1.09 4.64 8.61
C ILE A 41 -1.98 3.45 8.22
N LEU A 42 -2.14 3.18 6.93
CA LEU A 42 -2.96 2.06 6.43
C LEU A 42 -2.46 0.71 6.98
N ARG A 43 -1.13 0.52 7.03
CA ARG A 43 -0.52 -0.66 7.63
C ARG A 43 -0.82 -0.78 9.13
N LEU A 44 -0.75 0.32 9.89
CA LEU A 44 -1.09 0.33 11.32
C LEU A 44 -2.57 0.03 11.57
N LEU A 45 -3.45 0.47 10.67
CA LEU A 45 -4.89 0.20 10.71
C LEU A 45 -5.27 -1.17 10.14
N GLY A 46 -4.32 -1.91 9.55
CA GLY A 46 -4.56 -3.22 8.94
C GLY A 46 -5.33 -3.17 7.61
N ILE A 47 -5.41 -2.01 6.97
CA ILE A 47 -6.14 -1.80 5.71
C ILE A 47 -5.22 -2.14 4.54
N LYS A 48 -5.61 -3.13 3.73
CA LYS A 48 -4.85 -3.57 2.55
C LYS A 48 -5.50 -3.00 1.28
N LEU A 49 -4.85 -2.02 0.66
CA LEU A 49 -5.35 -1.40 -0.58
C LEU A 49 -4.87 -2.11 -1.86
N ALA A 50 -3.71 -2.75 -1.80
CA ALA A 50 -3.12 -3.43 -2.96
C ALA A 50 -3.42 -4.93 -2.95
N THR A 51 -3.85 -5.46 -4.09
CA THR A 51 -3.95 -6.91 -4.31
C THR A 51 -2.68 -7.40 -4.98
N PHE A 52 -1.91 -8.23 -4.28
CA PHE A 52 -0.75 -8.89 -4.86
C PHE A 52 -1.20 -9.93 -5.89
N LYS A 53 -0.70 -9.84 -7.12
CA LYS A 53 -0.98 -10.78 -8.20
C LYS A 53 0.32 -11.23 -8.85
N LEU A 54 0.46 -12.53 -9.08
CA LEU A 54 1.55 -13.09 -9.87
C LEU A 54 1.13 -13.12 -11.34
N ASN A 55 1.94 -12.51 -12.18
CA ASN A 55 1.78 -12.56 -13.64
C ASN A 55 2.94 -13.36 -14.22
N LEU A 56 2.65 -14.55 -14.75
CA LEU A 56 3.66 -15.38 -15.39
C LEU A 56 4.07 -14.73 -16.72
N VAL A 57 5.35 -14.38 -16.87
CA VAL A 57 5.85 -13.70 -18.08
C VAL A 57 6.29 -14.73 -19.12
N CYS A 58 7.09 -15.71 -18.69
CA CYS A 58 7.55 -16.81 -19.52
C CYS A 58 7.92 -18.01 -18.66
N ARG A 59 8.11 -19.15 -19.31
CA ARG A 59 8.68 -20.36 -18.75
C ARG A 59 9.74 -20.87 -19.71
N TRP A 60 10.89 -21.21 -19.15
CA TRP A 60 11.91 -21.98 -19.84
C TRP A 60 11.96 -23.40 -19.31
N SER A 61 12.16 -24.34 -20.21
CA SER A 61 12.46 -25.74 -19.94
C SER A 61 13.55 -26.22 -20.91
N PRO A 62 14.26 -27.32 -20.62
CA PRO A 62 15.33 -27.81 -21.49
C PRO A 62 14.87 -28.15 -22.92
N SER A 63 13.59 -28.50 -23.11
CA SER A 63 13.01 -28.77 -24.42
C SER A 63 12.42 -27.53 -25.09
N ASP A 64 11.80 -26.63 -24.30
CA ASP A 64 10.96 -25.57 -24.84
C ASP A 64 11.03 -24.26 -24.03
N PHE A 65 10.85 -23.16 -24.74
CA PHE A 65 10.64 -21.84 -24.16
C PHE A 65 9.25 -21.32 -24.55
N GLU A 66 8.44 -20.98 -23.55
CA GLU A 66 7.08 -20.46 -23.73
C GLU A 66 6.97 -19.07 -23.13
N LEU A 67 6.44 -18.12 -23.91
CA LEU A 67 6.21 -16.75 -23.49
C LEU A 67 4.70 -16.55 -23.28
N TYR A 68 4.30 -16.16 -22.07
CA TYR A 68 2.88 -16.02 -21.69
C TYR A 68 2.39 -14.58 -21.75
N ARG A 69 3.30 -13.60 -21.77
CA ARG A 69 2.98 -12.18 -21.93
C ARG A 69 3.97 -11.50 -22.86
N GLU A 70 3.50 -11.13 -24.05
CA GLU A 70 4.26 -10.41 -25.07
C GLU A 70 4.11 -8.91 -24.83
N GLY A 71 5.21 -8.22 -24.55
CA GLY A 71 5.19 -6.82 -24.08
C GLY A 71 5.03 -6.73 -22.56
N LEU A 72 6.13 -6.46 -21.87
CA LEU A 72 6.08 -5.99 -20.50
C LEU A 72 5.66 -4.52 -20.54
N ASP A 73 4.39 -4.22 -20.28
CA ASP A 73 4.00 -2.87 -19.88
C ASP A 73 4.73 -2.59 -18.56
N LEU A 74 5.88 -1.92 -18.63
CA LEU A 74 6.72 -1.52 -17.49
C LEU A 74 6.04 -0.44 -16.61
N SER A 75 4.71 -0.33 -16.66
CA SER A 75 3.94 0.72 -15.98
C SER A 75 4.04 0.68 -14.46
N ASP A 76 4.53 -0.42 -13.89
CA ASP A 76 4.58 -0.60 -12.43
C ASP A 76 5.97 -0.29 -11.82
N VAL A 77 6.94 0.17 -12.63
CA VAL A 77 8.21 0.70 -12.13
C VAL A 77 8.31 2.18 -12.53
N GLU A 78 7.63 3.05 -11.78
CA GLU A 78 8.07 4.44 -11.68
C GLU A 78 9.47 4.43 -11.04
N THR A 79 10.50 4.53 -11.89
CA THR A 79 11.87 4.77 -11.46
C THR A 79 11.91 6.21 -10.93
N SER A 80 12.10 6.38 -9.62
CA SER A 80 12.46 7.66 -8.99
C SER A 80 13.95 7.94 -9.14
#